data_AF-S9RYS2-F1
#
_entry.id   AF-S9RYS2-F1
#
_cell.length_a   1.000
_cell.length_b   1.000
_cell.length_c   1.000
_cell.angle_alpha   90.00
_cell.angle_beta   90.00
_cell.angle_gamma   90.00
#
_symmetry.space_group_name_H-M   'P 1'
#
loop_
_entity.id
_entity.type
_entity.pdbx_description
1 polymer ?
#
loop_
_entity_poly.entity_id
_entity_poly.type
_entity_poly.pdbx_seq_one_letter_code
_entity_poly.pdbx_strand_id
1 'polypeptide(L)'
;MPSLLGPGDRLGVAWGRTVHDLAEALEPHRIEDLTVLQLMGSMATPYGFTAEACSTLLAQQLGARCINLHAPAILSRADLAAALREEPILRAQLDQLGSVNKLLFSVGTVRPDSHVVLSGLATREDLARMTARGAVGVICGRFVDAAGQPIHDPVENRMIGIPLERLVGLEMGILVTPGHDKVAATHAAIRGGYVTHLVTGASIAAALLSS
;
A
#
# COMPACT_ATOMS: atom_id res chain seq x y z
N MET A 1 10.93 -1.50 14.10
CA MET A 1 10.58 -2.40 12.99
C MET A 1 11.31 -3.74 13.07
N PRO A 2 12.63 -3.82 13.34
CA PRO A 2 13.33 -5.12 13.39
C PRO A 2 12.75 -6.13 14.40
N SER A 3 12.29 -5.67 15.57
CA SER A 3 11.65 -6.53 16.57
C SER A 3 10.25 -7.05 16.18
N LEU A 4 9.65 -6.53 15.11
CA LEU A 4 8.34 -6.95 14.61
C LEU A 4 8.45 -7.98 13.47
N LEU A 5 9.65 -8.16 12.93
CA LEU A 5 9.95 -9.03 11.82
C LEU A 5 10.88 -10.15 12.30
N GLY A 6 10.78 -11.31 11.67
CA GLY A 6 11.59 -12.48 11.99
C GLY A 6 11.84 -13.35 10.76
N PRO A 7 12.62 -14.43 10.90
CA PRO A 7 12.94 -15.30 9.78
C PRO A 7 11.71 -15.94 9.13
N GLY A 8 11.72 -16.00 7.80
CA GLY A 8 10.62 -16.54 6.98
C GLY A 8 9.49 -15.55 6.69
N ASP A 9 9.52 -14.34 7.27
CA ASP A 9 8.49 -13.33 7.03
C ASP A 9 8.46 -12.86 5.57
N ARG A 10 7.25 -12.50 5.13
CA ARG A 10 6.94 -12.05 3.78
C ARG A 10 6.22 -10.73 3.87
N LEU A 11 7.01 -9.67 3.95
CA LEU A 11 6.57 -8.31 4.18
C LEU A 11 6.11 -7.65 2.87
N GLY A 12 4.80 -7.52 2.71
CA GLY A 12 4.18 -6.66 1.71
C GLY A 12 4.41 -5.20 2.03
N VAL A 13 4.90 -4.43 1.06
CA VAL A 13 5.22 -3.01 1.21
C VAL A 13 4.39 -2.19 0.23
N ALA A 14 3.57 -1.30 0.78
CA ALA A 14 2.92 -0.26 0.00
C ALA A 14 3.92 0.86 -0.33
N TRP A 15 3.62 1.66 -1.33
CA TRP A 15 4.45 2.79 -1.73
C TRP A 15 4.01 4.12 -1.11
N GLY A 16 4.90 5.12 -1.18
CA GLY A 16 4.60 6.51 -0.85
C GLY A 16 5.56 7.09 0.18
N ARG A 17 5.48 8.41 0.38
CA ARG A 17 6.44 9.18 1.20
C ARG A 17 6.67 8.57 2.57
N THR A 18 5.62 8.25 3.32
CA THR A 18 5.77 7.68 4.66
C THR A 18 6.55 6.36 4.71
N VAL A 19 6.38 5.50 3.71
CA VAL A 19 7.12 4.23 3.65
C VAL A 19 8.56 4.46 3.22
N HIS A 20 8.79 5.36 2.27
CA HIS A 20 10.13 5.76 1.85
C HIS A 20 10.93 6.38 3.02
N ASP A 21 10.34 7.36 3.70
CA ASP A 21 10.98 8.05 4.85
C ASP A 21 11.31 7.05 5.96
N LEU A 22 10.43 6.05 6.20
CA LEU A 22 10.72 4.97 7.13
C LEU A 22 11.90 4.11 6.65
N ALA A 23 11.94 3.75 5.36
CA ALA A 23 13.04 2.99 4.77
C ALA A 23 14.38 3.74 4.86
N GLU A 24 14.39 5.07 4.71
CA GLU A 24 15.58 5.90 4.88
C GLU A 24 16.03 6.03 6.34
N ALA A 25 15.09 6.11 7.28
CA ALA A 25 15.38 6.26 8.70
C ALA A 25 15.80 4.95 9.40
N LEU A 26 15.68 3.81 8.73
CA LEU A 26 16.06 2.51 9.29
C LEU A 26 17.57 2.33 9.30
N GLU A 27 18.08 1.93 10.46
CA GLU A 27 19.44 1.44 10.58
C GLU A 27 19.56 0.05 9.94
N PRO A 28 20.68 -0.26 9.25
CA PRO A 28 20.92 -1.57 8.68
C PRO A 28 20.81 -2.68 9.74
N HIS A 29 19.90 -3.63 9.53
CA HIS A 29 19.67 -4.74 10.43
C HIS A 29 19.23 -5.99 9.66
N ARG A 30 20.15 -6.94 9.48
CA ARG A 30 19.89 -8.15 8.70
C ARG A 30 18.92 -9.09 9.41
N ILE A 31 17.87 -9.51 8.70
CA ILE A 31 16.93 -10.56 9.13
C ILE A 31 17.05 -11.71 8.13
N GLU A 32 17.48 -12.88 8.62
CA GLU A 32 17.63 -14.08 7.79
C GLU A 32 16.29 -14.50 7.19
N ASP A 33 16.28 -14.97 5.94
CA ASP A 33 15.08 -15.46 5.23
C ASP A 33 13.87 -14.49 5.20
N LEU A 34 14.13 -13.18 5.27
CA LEU A 34 13.09 -12.17 5.06
C LEU A 34 12.90 -11.90 3.56
N THR A 35 11.64 -11.83 3.12
CA THR A 35 11.28 -11.35 1.78
C THR A 35 10.44 -10.09 1.87
N VAL A 36 10.85 -9.04 1.15
CA VAL A 36 10.09 -7.80 0.93
C VAL A 36 9.42 -7.87 -0.44
N LEU A 37 8.10 -7.65 -0.48
CA LEU A 37 7.28 -7.73 -1.69
C LEU A 37 6.62 -6.38 -1.99
N GLN A 38 6.86 -5.83 -3.18
CA GLN A 38 6.13 -4.67 -3.67
C GLN A 38 4.68 -5.05 -3.97
N LEU A 39 3.71 -4.35 -3.38
CA LEU A 39 2.30 -4.76 -3.46
C LEU A 39 1.54 -4.26 -4.70
N MET A 40 2.10 -3.28 -5.39
CA MET A 40 1.47 -2.58 -6.51
C MET A 40 2.49 -2.38 -7.62
N GLY A 41 2.06 -2.32 -8.87
CA GLY A 41 2.94 -1.89 -9.95
C GLY A 41 3.49 -0.48 -9.72
N SER A 42 4.37 -0.07 -10.61
CA SER A 42 5.09 1.20 -10.53
C SER A 42 4.28 2.34 -11.12
N MET A 43 4.50 3.55 -10.61
CA MET A 43 4.00 4.76 -11.25
C MET A 43 4.97 5.92 -11.06
N ALA A 44 4.73 6.98 -11.81
CA ALA A 44 5.28 8.29 -11.52
C ALA A 44 4.87 8.74 -10.11
N THR A 45 5.81 9.34 -9.39
CA THR A 45 5.54 9.99 -8.11
C THR A 45 6.01 11.44 -8.19
N PRO A 46 5.35 12.37 -7.48
CA PRO A 46 5.82 13.74 -7.35
C PRO A 46 6.98 13.87 -6.33
N TYR A 47 7.43 12.77 -5.73
CA TYR A 47 8.34 12.79 -4.57
C TYR A 47 9.80 12.56 -4.91
N GLY A 48 10.14 12.36 -6.19
CA GLY A 48 11.53 12.15 -6.63
C GLY A 48 12.07 10.73 -6.43
N PHE A 49 11.25 9.81 -5.92
CA PHE A 49 11.57 8.37 -5.83
C PHE A 49 10.46 7.53 -6.47
N THR A 50 10.76 6.28 -6.83
CA THR A 50 9.81 5.36 -7.48
C THR A 50 9.14 4.40 -6.49
N ALA A 51 8.09 3.69 -6.92
CA ALA A 51 7.44 2.66 -6.09
C ALA A 51 8.45 1.61 -5.61
N GLU A 52 9.30 1.16 -6.54
CA GLU A 52 10.35 0.16 -6.36
C GLU A 52 11.42 0.63 -5.39
N ALA A 53 11.67 1.94 -5.29
CA ALA A 53 12.63 2.48 -4.35
C ALA A 53 12.20 2.19 -2.90
N CYS A 54 10.89 2.23 -2.59
CA CYS A 54 10.38 1.92 -1.25
C CYS A 54 10.70 0.47 -0.85
N SER A 55 10.35 -0.51 -1.69
CA SER A 55 10.61 -1.93 -1.42
C SER A 55 12.10 -2.26 -1.47
N THR A 56 12.84 -1.72 -2.44
CA THR A 56 14.27 -2.00 -2.62
C THR A 56 15.11 -1.44 -1.48
N LEU A 57 14.88 -0.18 -1.09
CA LEU A 57 15.60 0.43 0.03
C LEU A 57 15.30 -0.30 1.34
N LEU A 58 14.03 -0.62 1.60
CA LEU A 58 13.65 -1.37 2.79
C LEU A 58 14.32 -2.76 2.83
N ALA A 59 14.33 -3.47 1.69
CA ALA A 59 14.99 -4.76 1.60
C ALA A 59 16.50 -4.66 1.84
N GLN A 60 17.15 -3.62 1.32
CA GLN A 60 18.58 -3.36 1.55
C GLN A 60 18.88 -3.12 3.03
N GLN A 61 18.10 -2.27 3.70
CA GLN A 61 18.28 -2.01 5.13
C GLN A 61 18.07 -3.26 5.98
N LEU A 62 17.20 -4.18 5.55
CA LEU A 62 16.90 -5.40 6.29
C LEU A 62 17.72 -6.63 5.86
N GLY A 63 18.63 -6.49 4.88
CA GLY A 63 19.35 -7.62 4.29
C GLY A 63 18.41 -8.69 3.70
N ALA A 64 17.24 -8.28 3.23
CA ALA A 64 16.15 -9.14 2.76
C ALA A 64 16.21 -9.37 1.24
N ARG A 65 15.56 -10.43 0.78
CA ARG A 65 15.23 -10.59 -0.64
C ARG A 65 14.16 -9.56 -1.02
N CYS A 66 14.29 -8.93 -2.18
CA CYS A 66 13.27 -8.05 -2.73
C CYS A 66 12.56 -8.69 -3.93
N ILE A 67 11.24 -8.61 -3.97
CA ILE A 67 10.41 -8.97 -5.13
C ILE A 67 9.63 -7.73 -5.54
N ASN A 68 10.06 -7.09 -6.63
CA ASN A 68 9.37 -5.95 -7.23
C ASN A 68 8.34 -6.44 -8.26
N LEU A 69 7.32 -5.61 -8.53
CA LEU A 69 6.35 -5.84 -9.61
C LEU A 69 6.77 -5.02 -10.84
N HIS A 70 7.20 -5.69 -11.90
CA HIS A 70 7.75 -5.04 -13.10
C HIS A 70 6.66 -4.63 -14.11
N ALA A 71 5.64 -3.90 -13.65
CA ALA A 71 4.54 -3.42 -14.47
C ALA A 71 4.05 -2.05 -13.97
N PRO A 72 3.39 -1.24 -14.82
CA PRO A 72 2.64 -0.07 -14.36
C PRO A 72 1.54 -0.47 -13.36
N ALA A 73 1.31 0.35 -12.33
CA ALA A 73 0.25 0.05 -11.35
C ALA A 73 -1.16 0.15 -11.94
N ILE A 74 -1.34 0.98 -12.98
CA ILE A 74 -2.58 1.10 -13.74
C ILE A 74 -2.28 1.18 -15.24
N LEU A 75 -3.09 0.47 -16.02
CA LEU A 75 -3.00 0.45 -17.48
C LEU A 75 -4.11 1.28 -18.12
N SER A 76 -3.95 1.61 -19.39
CA SER A 76 -4.96 2.34 -20.16
C SER A 76 -6.22 1.50 -20.44
N ARG A 77 -6.07 0.18 -20.56
CA ARG A 77 -7.15 -0.75 -20.92
C ARG A 77 -7.12 -2.03 -20.09
N ALA A 78 -8.30 -2.59 -19.81
CA ALA A 78 -8.44 -3.78 -18.97
C ALA A 78 -7.94 -5.06 -19.66
N ASP A 79 -8.09 -5.16 -20.98
CA ASP A 79 -7.56 -6.26 -21.79
C ASP A 79 -6.02 -6.31 -21.76
N LEU A 80 -5.37 -5.14 -21.82
CA LEU A 80 -3.91 -5.04 -21.68
C LEU A 80 -3.46 -5.44 -20.27
N ALA A 81 -4.17 -5.01 -19.22
CA ALA A 81 -3.86 -5.45 -17.86
C ALA A 81 -4.02 -6.96 -17.71
N ALA A 82 -5.07 -7.56 -18.29
CA ALA A 82 -5.24 -9.01 -18.29
C ALA A 82 -4.10 -9.73 -19.01
N ALA A 83 -3.71 -9.27 -20.21
CA ALA A 83 -2.58 -9.85 -20.95
C ALA A 83 -1.25 -9.76 -20.16
N LEU A 84 -0.97 -8.61 -19.52
CA LEU A 84 0.22 -8.45 -18.70
C LEU A 84 0.21 -9.33 -17.45
N ARG A 85 -0.94 -9.60 -16.83
CA ARG A 85 -1.01 -10.55 -15.69
C ARG A 85 -0.63 -11.98 -16.09
N GLU A 86 -0.81 -12.34 -17.35
CA GLU A 86 -0.44 -13.67 -17.88
C GLU A 86 1.03 -13.77 -18.35
N GLU A 87 1.74 -12.64 -18.48
CA GLU A 87 3.17 -12.67 -18.82
C GLU A 87 3.94 -13.45 -17.75
N PRO A 88 4.77 -14.46 -18.11
CA PRO A 88 5.33 -15.39 -17.13
C PRO A 88 6.06 -14.74 -15.96
N ILE A 89 6.80 -13.65 -16.22
CA ILE A 89 7.51 -12.90 -15.18
C ILE A 89 6.54 -12.20 -14.22
N LEU A 90 5.48 -11.57 -14.74
CA LEU A 90 4.49 -10.86 -13.93
C LEU A 90 3.60 -11.83 -13.18
N ARG A 91 3.17 -12.91 -13.83
CA ARG A 91 2.41 -13.97 -13.19
C ARG A 91 3.18 -14.55 -12.01
N ALA A 92 4.46 -14.89 -12.20
CA ALA A 92 5.30 -15.40 -11.13
C ALA A 92 5.45 -14.39 -9.97
N GLN A 93 5.54 -13.09 -10.25
CA GLN A 93 5.62 -12.05 -9.21
C GLN A 93 4.28 -11.87 -8.47
N LEU A 94 3.16 -11.88 -9.19
CA LEU A 94 1.81 -11.76 -8.63
C LEU A 94 1.46 -12.96 -7.75
N ASP A 95 1.86 -14.17 -8.15
CA ASP A 95 1.67 -15.39 -7.36
C ASP A 95 2.36 -15.29 -5.99
N GLN A 96 3.51 -14.61 -5.91
CA GLN A 96 4.21 -14.37 -4.65
C GLN A 96 3.42 -13.47 -3.70
N LEU A 97 2.56 -12.56 -4.20
CA LEU A 97 1.74 -11.71 -3.35
C LEU A 97 0.75 -12.52 -2.50
N GLY A 98 0.37 -13.71 -2.94
CA GLY A 98 -0.50 -14.61 -2.19
C GLY A 98 0.10 -15.13 -0.88
N SER A 99 1.41 -14.99 -0.70
CA SER A 99 2.17 -15.46 0.47
C SER A 99 2.57 -14.34 1.44
N VAL A 100 2.12 -13.10 1.21
CA VAL A 100 2.31 -11.99 2.14
C VAL A 100 1.65 -12.35 3.48
N ASN A 101 2.41 -12.27 4.58
CA ASN A 101 1.90 -12.49 5.95
C ASN A 101 1.95 -11.21 6.80
N LYS A 102 2.78 -10.23 6.42
CA LYS A 102 2.90 -8.94 7.09
C LYS A 102 2.79 -7.80 6.09
N LEU A 103 2.20 -6.69 6.51
CA LEU A 103 1.97 -5.51 5.68
C LEU A 103 2.58 -4.26 6.32
N LEU A 104 3.36 -3.50 5.57
CA LEU A 104 3.81 -2.15 5.92
C LEU A 104 3.17 -1.15 4.96
N PHE A 105 2.38 -0.21 5.50
CA PHE A 105 1.64 0.73 4.68
C PHE A 105 1.31 2.06 5.36
N SER A 106 0.84 3.00 4.56
CA SER A 106 0.17 4.22 5.00
C SER A 106 -1.17 4.36 4.28
N VAL A 107 -2.11 5.09 4.87
CA VAL A 107 -3.36 5.45 4.22
C VAL A 107 -3.22 6.74 3.42
N GLY A 108 -3.93 6.81 2.29
CA GLY A 108 -4.14 8.01 1.49
C GLY A 108 -5.47 8.69 1.80
N THR A 109 -5.56 9.98 1.48
CA THR A 109 -6.79 10.77 1.60
C THR A 109 -7.57 10.79 0.29
N VAL A 110 -8.84 11.19 0.37
CA VAL A 110 -9.74 11.36 -0.80
C VAL A 110 -9.86 12.84 -1.20
N ARG A 111 -8.73 13.56 -1.24
CA ARG A 111 -8.66 14.98 -1.60
C ARG A 111 -8.13 15.18 -3.02
N PRO A 112 -8.47 16.28 -3.72
CA PRO A 112 -7.99 16.51 -5.09
C PRO A 112 -6.47 16.65 -5.24
N ASP A 113 -5.77 16.95 -4.15
CA ASP A 113 -4.31 17.03 -4.02
C ASP A 113 -3.69 15.77 -3.40
N SER A 114 -4.46 14.69 -3.26
CA SER A 114 -3.99 13.42 -2.71
C SER A 114 -3.00 12.70 -3.62
N HIS A 115 -2.17 11.84 -3.02
CA HIS A 115 -1.17 11.06 -3.74
C HIS A 115 -1.78 10.18 -4.85
N VAL A 116 -2.99 9.65 -4.66
CA VAL A 116 -3.66 8.80 -5.68
C VAL A 116 -3.96 9.59 -6.96
N VAL A 117 -4.24 10.89 -6.84
CA VAL A 117 -4.45 11.78 -8.00
C VAL A 117 -3.12 12.27 -8.57
N LEU A 118 -2.20 12.73 -7.70
CA LEU A 118 -0.92 13.30 -8.14
C LEU A 118 0.01 12.27 -8.81
N SER A 119 -0.12 10.99 -8.49
CA SER A 119 0.60 9.90 -9.15
C SER A 119 -0.05 9.43 -10.46
N GLY A 120 -1.24 9.94 -10.80
CA GLY A 120 -2.02 9.49 -11.96
C GLY A 120 -2.69 8.13 -11.79
N LEU A 121 -2.74 7.58 -10.58
CA LEU A 121 -3.42 6.30 -10.32
C LEU A 121 -4.94 6.44 -10.44
N ALA A 122 -5.48 7.59 -10.07
CA ALA A 122 -6.87 7.97 -10.27
C ALA A 122 -6.96 9.35 -10.90
N THR A 123 -7.93 9.56 -11.79
CA THR A 123 -8.27 10.90 -12.26
C THR A 123 -9.07 11.66 -11.20
N ARG A 124 -9.23 12.99 -11.37
CA ARG A 124 -10.13 13.78 -10.51
C ARG A 124 -11.59 13.33 -10.63
N GLU A 125 -11.98 12.84 -11.80
CA GLU A 125 -13.32 12.28 -12.04
C GLU A 125 -13.49 10.94 -11.30
N ASP A 126 -12.48 10.07 -11.34
CA ASP A 126 -12.47 8.85 -10.54
C ASP A 126 -12.59 9.17 -9.06
N LEU A 127 -11.80 10.13 -8.55
CA LEU A 127 -11.89 10.56 -7.16
C LEU A 127 -13.30 11.06 -6.81
N ALA A 128 -13.88 11.95 -7.62
CA ALA A 128 -15.22 12.49 -7.38
C ALA A 128 -16.27 11.37 -7.34
N ARG A 129 -16.20 10.41 -8.29
CA ARG A 129 -17.07 9.23 -8.34
C ARG A 129 -16.92 8.37 -7.09
N MET A 130 -15.69 8.12 -6.63
CA MET A 130 -15.44 7.30 -5.43
C MET A 130 -15.90 8.00 -4.15
N THR A 131 -15.65 9.30 -4.01
CA THR A 131 -16.14 10.10 -2.87
C THR A 131 -17.66 10.12 -2.82
N ALA A 132 -18.34 10.26 -3.96
CA ALA A 132 -19.82 10.18 -4.03
C ALA A 132 -20.36 8.80 -3.61
N ARG A 133 -19.55 7.74 -3.72
CA ARG A 133 -19.86 6.38 -3.26
C ARG A 133 -19.44 6.12 -1.82
N GLY A 134 -18.97 7.13 -1.09
CA GLY A 134 -18.63 7.03 0.33
C GLY A 134 -17.16 6.72 0.62
N ALA A 135 -16.25 6.88 -0.35
CA ALA A 135 -14.82 6.71 -0.09
C ALA A 135 -14.34 7.71 0.97
N VAL A 136 -13.64 7.21 1.99
CA VAL A 136 -13.02 8.04 3.05
C VAL A 136 -11.51 7.93 3.06
N GLY A 137 -10.93 6.96 2.33
CA GLY A 137 -9.51 6.72 2.31
C GLY A 137 -9.05 5.87 1.14
N VAL A 138 -7.73 5.72 1.04
CA VAL A 138 -7.05 4.87 0.05
C VAL A 138 -6.06 3.96 0.77
N ILE A 139 -6.08 2.67 0.47
CA ILE A 139 -5.12 1.67 0.95
C ILE A 139 -4.54 0.97 -0.28
N CYS A 140 -3.21 0.89 -0.40
CA CYS A 140 -2.55 0.26 -1.55
C CYS A 140 -3.15 0.68 -2.91
N GLY A 141 -3.44 1.98 -3.07
CA GLY A 141 -4.01 2.55 -4.30
C GLY A 141 -5.49 2.28 -4.57
N ARG A 142 -6.19 1.60 -3.66
CA ARG A 142 -7.63 1.27 -3.77
C ARG A 142 -8.44 2.04 -2.73
N PHE A 143 -9.64 2.47 -3.13
CA PHE A 143 -10.53 3.27 -2.29
C PHE A 143 -11.28 2.40 -1.29
N VAL A 144 -11.45 2.90 -0.07
CA VAL A 144 -12.22 2.23 0.99
C VAL A 144 -13.26 3.17 1.60
N ASP A 145 -14.38 2.59 2.02
CA ASP A 145 -15.44 3.28 2.76
C ASP A 145 -15.12 3.39 4.26
N ALA A 146 -16.04 3.98 5.04
CA ALA A 146 -15.87 4.18 6.48
C ALA A 146 -15.86 2.88 7.33
N ALA A 147 -16.29 1.76 6.75
CA ALA A 147 -16.20 0.42 7.34
C ALA A 147 -14.91 -0.31 6.91
N GLY A 148 -14.06 0.34 6.10
CA GLY A 148 -12.85 -0.27 5.55
C GLY A 148 -13.11 -1.24 4.40
N GLN A 149 -14.33 -1.27 3.85
CA GLN A 149 -14.65 -2.13 2.73
C GLN A 149 -14.17 -1.50 1.42
N PRO A 150 -13.55 -2.30 0.51
CA PRO A 150 -13.17 -1.83 -0.81
C PRO A 150 -14.38 -1.32 -1.61
N ILE A 151 -14.24 -0.16 -2.24
CA ILE A 151 -15.24 0.37 -3.16
C ILE A 151 -14.88 -0.07 -4.57
N HIS A 152 -15.40 -1.22 -4.99
CA HIS A 152 -15.08 -1.79 -6.30
C HIS A 152 -15.54 -0.89 -7.45
N ASP A 153 -14.65 -0.68 -8.40
CA ASP A 153 -14.89 0.10 -9.60
C ASP A 153 -14.22 -0.58 -10.82
N PRO A 154 -14.79 -0.49 -12.03
CA PRO A 154 -14.18 -1.09 -13.22
C PRO A 154 -12.72 -0.65 -13.48
N VAL A 155 -12.27 0.49 -12.92
CA VAL A 155 -10.86 0.89 -12.95
C VAL A 155 -9.92 -0.15 -12.37
N GLU A 156 -10.36 -0.95 -11.37
CA GLU A 156 -9.55 -1.99 -10.74
C GLU A 156 -9.13 -3.08 -11.73
N ASN A 157 -9.93 -3.34 -12.76
CA ASN A 157 -9.59 -4.31 -13.82
C ASN A 157 -8.33 -3.90 -14.59
N ARG A 158 -7.98 -2.60 -14.56
CA ARG A 158 -6.78 -2.03 -15.17
C ARG A 158 -5.57 -2.02 -14.24
N MET A 159 -5.73 -2.37 -12.96
CA MET A 159 -4.67 -2.26 -11.96
C MET A 159 -3.82 -3.53 -11.85
N ILE A 160 -2.50 -3.37 -11.73
CA ILE A 160 -1.59 -4.48 -11.41
C ILE A 160 -1.13 -4.34 -9.95
N GLY A 161 -1.51 -5.30 -9.12
CA GLY A 161 -1.17 -5.29 -7.70
C GLY A 161 -2.15 -6.13 -6.88
N ILE A 162 -1.84 -6.29 -5.59
CA ILE A 162 -2.59 -7.12 -4.66
C ILE A 162 -4.02 -6.59 -4.46
N PRO A 163 -5.07 -7.43 -4.54
CA PRO A 163 -6.42 -7.05 -4.14
C PRO A 163 -6.48 -6.78 -2.62
N LEU A 164 -7.31 -5.83 -2.15
CA LEU A 164 -7.36 -5.46 -0.73
C LEU A 164 -7.83 -6.61 0.15
N GLU A 165 -8.69 -7.48 -0.35
CA GLU A 165 -9.24 -8.63 0.36
C GLU A 165 -8.13 -9.59 0.83
N ARG A 166 -6.98 -9.60 0.14
CA ARG A 166 -5.81 -10.40 0.51
C ARG A 166 -4.98 -9.80 1.64
N LEU A 167 -5.25 -8.55 2.02
CA LEU A 167 -4.54 -7.83 3.07
C LEU A 167 -5.30 -7.81 4.39
N VAL A 168 -6.54 -8.30 4.42
CA VAL A 168 -7.34 -8.41 5.64
C VAL A 168 -6.93 -9.63 6.44
N GLY A 169 -6.74 -9.48 7.75
CA GLY A 169 -6.46 -10.61 8.65
C GLY A 169 -5.06 -11.21 8.51
N LEU A 170 -4.13 -10.49 7.88
CA LEU A 170 -2.71 -10.83 7.90
C LEU A 170 -2.19 -10.93 9.35
N GLU A 171 -1.13 -11.71 9.56
CA GLU A 171 -0.50 -11.85 10.88
C GLU A 171 -0.10 -10.49 11.47
N MET A 172 0.34 -9.57 10.60
CA MET A 172 0.65 -8.21 11.02
C MET A 172 0.29 -7.17 9.96
N GLY A 173 -0.41 -6.12 10.37
CA GLY A 173 -0.62 -4.91 9.59
C GLY A 173 -0.04 -3.70 10.30
N ILE A 174 1.09 -3.19 9.81
CA ILE A 174 1.82 -2.04 10.35
C ILE A 174 1.41 -0.79 9.56
N LEU A 175 0.49 -0.02 10.14
CA LEU A 175 0.07 1.26 9.60
C LEU A 175 0.92 2.39 10.18
N VAL A 176 1.61 3.13 9.32
CA VAL A 176 2.31 4.37 9.69
C VAL A 176 1.52 5.57 9.14
N THR A 177 1.05 6.45 10.02
CA THR A 177 0.18 7.58 9.61
C THR A 177 0.50 8.86 10.41
N PRO A 178 1.17 9.86 9.78
CA PRO A 178 1.59 11.07 10.49
C PRO A 178 0.67 12.29 10.28
N GLY A 179 -0.52 12.15 9.68
CA GLY A 179 -1.37 13.29 9.29
C GLY A 179 -2.75 13.33 9.96
N HIS A 180 -3.18 14.49 10.44
CA HIS A 180 -4.55 14.74 10.92
C HIS A 180 -5.60 14.59 9.82
N ASP A 181 -5.23 14.90 8.58
CA ASP A 181 -6.06 14.72 7.39
C ASP A 181 -6.34 13.24 7.06
N LYS A 182 -5.68 12.31 7.75
CA LYS A 182 -5.80 10.86 7.56
C LYS A 182 -6.60 10.15 8.64
N VAL A 183 -7.20 10.86 9.61
CA VAL A 183 -7.95 10.25 10.72
C VAL A 183 -9.08 9.34 10.21
N ALA A 184 -9.92 9.82 9.29
CA ALA A 184 -11.03 9.03 8.73
C ALA A 184 -10.55 7.77 7.99
N ALA A 185 -9.51 7.92 7.15
CA ALA A 185 -8.91 6.80 6.43
C ALA A 185 -8.23 5.79 7.37
N THR A 186 -7.66 6.28 8.48
CA THR A 186 -7.03 5.44 9.51
C THR A 186 -8.08 4.63 10.26
N HIS A 187 -9.22 5.23 10.62
CA HIS A 187 -10.35 4.49 11.18
C HIS A 187 -10.88 3.42 10.22
N ALA A 188 -11.03 3.75 8.93
CA ALA A 188 -11.42 2.78 7.92
C ALA A 188 -10.44 1.60 7.85
N ALA A 189 -9.13 1.86 7.84
CA ALA A 189 -8.12 0.81 7.82
C ALA A 189 -8.17 -0.09 9.07
N ILE A 190 -8.38 0.49 10.25
CA ILE A 190 -8.53 -0.28 11.50
C ILE A 190 -9.81 -1.12 11.47
N ARG A 191 -10.96 -0.53 11.13
CA ARG A 191 -12.26 -1.22 11.07
C ARG A 191 -12.29 -2.32 10.01
N GLY A 192 -11.62 -2.10 8.88
CA GLY A 192 -11.51 -3.08 7.80
C GLY A 192 -10.57 -4.25 8.10
N GLY A 193 -9.91 -4.27 9.27
CA GLY A 193 -9.07 -5.41 9.68
C GLY A 193 -7.69 -5.44 9.02
N TYR A 194 -7.19 -4.31 8.51
CA TYR A 194 -5.86 -4.20 7.89
C TYR A 194 -4.76 -3.86 8.90
N VAL A 195 -5.11 -3.51 10.15
CA VAL A 195 -4.19 -2.93 11.12
C VAL A 195 -4.14 -3.76 12.38
N THR A 196 -2.94 -4.21 12.75
CA THR A 196 -2.66 -4.75 14.09
C THR A 196 -1.72 -3.84 14.88
N HIS A 197 -0.89 -3.05 14.19
CA HIS A 197 0.06 -2.12 14.78
C HIS A 197 -0.09 -0.74 14.13
N LEU A 198 -0.26 0.29 14.95
CA LEU A 198 -0.36 1.68 14.52
C LEU A 198 0.86 2.47 15.00
N VAL A 199 1.54 3.14 14.07
CA VAL A 199 2.59 4.11 14.35
C VAL A 199 2.09 5.49 13.94
N THR A 200 1.89 6.36 14.93
CA THR A 200 1.35 7.70 14.73
C THR A 200 1.83 8.66 15.83
N GLY A 201 1.63 9.97 15.62
CA GLY A 201 1.93 11.00 16.61
C GLY A 201 0.84 11.12 17.68
N ALA A 202 1.20 11.57 18.88
CA ALA A 202 0.29 11.66 20.02
C ALA A 202 -0.97 12.51 19.73
N SER A 203 -0.84 13.61 18.97
CA SER A 203 -2.00 14.45 18.62
C SER A 203 -2.99 13.76 17.69
N ILE A 204 -2.52 12.88 16.79
CA ILE A 204 -3.36 12.10 15.88
C ILE A 204 -3.99 10.93 16.63
N ALA A 205 -3.23 10.29 17.53
CA ALA A 205 -3.78 9.27 18.43
C ALA A 205 -4.94 9.83 19.27
N ALA A 206 -4.80 11.05 19.82
CA ALA A 206 -5.88 11.72 20.54
C ALA A 206 -7.09 11.99 19.63
N ALA A 207 -6.87 12.43 18.39
CA ALA A 207 -7.95 12.63 17.42
C ALA A 207 -8.70 11.31 17.14
N LEU A 208 -7.98 10.20 16.93
CA LEU A 208 -8.56 8.86 16.71
C LEU A 208 -9.38 8.35 17.89
N LEU A 209 -9.04 8.74 19.13
CA LEU A 209 -9.80 8.34 20.33
C LEU A 209 -11.06 9.19 20.54
N SER A 210 -11.14 10.35 19.89
CA SER A 210 -12.21 11.34 20.08
C SER A 210 -13.33 11.28 19.03
N SER A 211 -13.23 10.38 18.05
CA SER A 211 -14.12 10.29 16.88
C SER A 211 -14.81 8.95 16.70
#